data_AF-A0A258JDW7-F1
#
_entry.id   AF-A0A258JDW7-F1
#
_cell.length_a   1.000
_cell.length_b   1.000
_cell.length_c   1.000
_cell.angle_alpha   90.00
_cell.angle_beta   90.00
_cell.angle_gamma   90.00
#
_symmetry.space_group_name_H-M   'P 1'
#
loop_
_entity.id
_entity.type
_entity.pdbx_description
1 polymer ?
#
loop_
_entity_poly.entity_id
_entity_poly.type
_entity_poly.pdbx_seq_one_letter_code
_entity_poly.pdbx_strand_id
1 'polypeptide(L)'
;ELKRGVLQYLPIGMLIGGIFLAELLFVVGTWVIGPGVPKAIVAAIPTNISNTEAIGLVMYTRYVYFFEVAGMILLVAMIGAIVLTLQHKARVKRQVIADQNARTPAMAMEVVKVRSGQGLGSNMIGGGTATNDSLGGNS
;
A
#
# COMPACT_ATOMS: atom_id res chain seq x y z
N GLU A 1 -6.09 21.01 -3.21
CA GLU A 1 -6.01 20.19 -1.98
C GLU A 1 -4.61 19.60 -1.70
N LEU A 2 -3.88 19.08 -2.68
CA LEU A 2 -2.50 18.56 -2.52
C LEU A 2 -1.50 19.54 -1.86
N LYS A 3 -1.58 20.84 -2.19
CA LYS A 3 -0.72 21.87 -1.56
C LYS A 3 -1.01 22.06 -0.07
N ARG A 4 -2.26 21.82 0.38
CA ARG A 4 -2.66 22.04 1.78
C ARG A 4 -2.03 21.01 2.71
N GLY A 5 -1.90 19.76 2.26
CA GLY A 5 -1.18 18.71 2.99
C GLY A 5 0.34 18.98 3.03
N VAL A 6 0.95 19.34 1.91
CA VAL A 6 2.40 19.66 1.86
C VAL A 6 2.76 20.87 2.74
N LEU A 7 1.94 21.93 2.74
CA LEU A 7 2.18 23.11 3.59
C LEU A 7 2.07 22.79 5.09
N GLN A 8 1.28 21.79 5.48
CA GLN A 8 1.12 21.39 6.88
C GLN A 8 2.35 20.64 7.43
N TYR A 9 3.07 19.88 6.59
CA TYR A 9 4.28 19.16 6.99
C TYR A 9 5.58 19.98 6.80
N LEU A 10 5.53 21.05 6.02
CA LEU A 10 6.65 21.97 5.79
C LEU A 10 7.31 22.49 7.09
N PRO A 11 6.58 23.01 8.11
CA PRO A 11 7.22 23.50 9.34
C PRO A 11 7.93 22.38 10.12
N ILE A 12 7.39 21.18 10.14
CA ILE A 12 7.99 20.01 10.79
C ILE A 12 9.26 19.58 10.03
N GLY A 13 9.18 19.51 8.71
CA GLY A 13 10.33 19.19 7.86
C GLY A 13 11.46 20.22 7.99
N MET A 14 11.13 21.51 8.09
CA MET A 14 12.11 22.57 8.32
C MET A 14 12.77 22.45 9.69
N LEU A 15 12.01 22.12 10.73
CA LEU A 15 12.55 21.92 12.07
C LEU A 15 13.53 20.74 12.11
N ILE A 16 13.13 19.59 11.55
CA ILE A 16 13.98 18.39 11.50
C ILE A 16 15.21 18.64 10.63
N GLY A 17 15.03 19.23 9.44
CA GLY A 17 16.13 19.59 8.54
C GLY A 17 17.09 20.61 9.16
N GLY A 18 16.58 21.56 9.93
CA GLY A 18 17.37 22.54 10.67
C GLY A 18 18.22 21.90 11.76
N ILE A 19 17.64 20.96 12.53
CA ILE A 19 18.39 20.19 13.53
C ILE A 19 19.49 19.35 12.84
N PHE A 20 19.16 18.66 11.76
CA PHE A 20 20.12 17.85 11.01
C PHE A 20 21.25 18.70 10.42
N LEU A 21 20.94 19.88 9.88
CA LEU A 21 21.94 20.82 9.38
C LEU A 21 22.84 21.32 10.51
N ALA A 22 22.27 21.67 11.66
CA ALA A 22 23.03 22.09 12.83
C ALA A 22 23.98 20.98 13.29
N GLU A 23 23.49 19.74 13.37
CA GLU A 23 24.30 18.57 13.72
C GLU A 23 25.47 18.38 12.74
N LEU A 24 25.22 18.52 11.43
CA LEU A 24 26.27 18.41 10.41
C LEU A 24 27.32 19.52 10.54
N LEU A 25 26.90 20.76 10.83
CA LEU A 25 27.83 21.86 11.11
C LEU A 25 28.65 21.62 12.37
N PHE A 26 28.06 21.07 13.43
CA PHE A 26 28.78 20.69 14.65
C PHE A 26 29.80 19.58 14.37
N VAL A 27 29.42 18.51 13.66
CA VAL A 27 30.34 17.40 13.29
C VAL A 27 31.52 17.92 12.46
N VAL A 28 31.26 18.71 11.43
CA VAL A 28 32.33 19.29 10.60
C VAL A 28 33.19 20.28 11.41
N GLY A 29 32.58 21.13 12.23
CA GLY A 29 33.29 22.07 13.10
C GLY A 29 34.21 21.36 14.10
N THR A 30 33.76 20.26 14.70
CA THR A 30 34.58 19.46 15.62
C THR A 30 35.76 18.77 14.93
N TRP A 31 35.61 18.34 13.67
CA TRP A 31 36.72 17.80 12.87
C TRP A 31 37.81 18.84 12.57
N VAL A 32 37.44 20.11 12.37
CA VAL A 32 38.39 21.19 12.06
C VAL A 32 39.09 21.71 13.32
N ILE A 33 38.40 21.72 14.47
CA ILE A 33 38.84 22.42 15.69
C ILE A 33 39.37 21.46 16.78
N GLY A 34 38.91 20.20 16.81
CA GLY A 34 39.21 19.26 17.88
C GLY A 34 40.58 18.58 17.75
N PRO A 35 41.52 18.73 18.71
CA PRO A 35 42.84 18.10 18.68
C PRO A 35 42.84 16.59 18.99
N GLY A 36 41.67 15.93 18.97
CA GLY A 36 41.50 14.53 19.38
C GLY A 36 40.87 13.62 18.33
N VAL A 37 40.54 14.12 17.13
CA VAL A 37 40.14 13.24 16.03
C VAL A 37 41.42 12.64 15.47
N PRO A 38 41.63 11.31 15.56
CA PRO A 38 42.76 10.70 14.88
C PRO A 38 42.68 11.15 13.43
N LYS A 39 43.76 11.71 12.88
CA LYS A 39 44.00 11.74 11.43
C LYS A 39 44.21 10.31 10.92
N ALA A 40 43.35 9.39 11.33
CA ALA A 40 43.09 8.15 10.63
C ALA A 40 42.28 8.55 9.40
N ILE A 41 42.89 9.33 8.50
CA ILE A 41 42.55 9.23 7.09
C ILE A 41 42.91 7.79 6.75
N VAL A 42 41.85 6.99 6.79
CA VAL A 42 41.79 5.56 6.62
C VAL A 42 42.53 5.21 5.34
N ALA A 43 43.68 4.55 5.50
CA ALA A 43 44.57 4.13 4.42
C ALA A 43 45.15 5.30 3.60
N ALA A 44 46.47 5.44 3.60
CA ALA A 44 47.17 6.22 2.59
C ALA A 44 46.82 5.62 1.22
N ILE A 45 45.91 6.27 0.49
CA ILE A 45 45.62 5.93 -0.90
C ILE A 45 46.84 6.40 -1.68
N PRO A 46 47.65 5.48 -2.27
CA PRO A 46 48.73 5.92 -3.13
C PRO A 46 48.15 6.74 -4.26
N THR A 47 48.70 7.93 -4.52
CA THR A 47 48.22 8.86 -5.56
C THR A 47 48.40 8.33 -6.99
N ASN A 48 48.95 7.13 -7.14
CA ASN A 48 49.25 6.46 -8.40
C ASN A 48 48.26 5.34 -8.77
N ILE A 49 47.16 5.17 -8.02
CA ILE A 49 46.11 4.19 -8.34
C ILE A 49 44.79 4.88 -8.69
N SER A 50 43.97 4.17 -9.46
CA SER A 50 42.61 4.57 -9.78
C SER A 50 41.76 4.74 -8.51
N ASN A 51 40.89 5.74 -8.46
CA ASN A 51 39.96 5.93 -7.34
C ASN A 51 39.10 4.67 -7.09
N THR A 52 38.72 3.95 -8.14
CA THR A 52 37.96 2.69 -8.03
C THR A 52 38.80 1.58 -7.41
N GLU A 53 40.09 1.51 -7.75
CA GLU A 53 41.03 0.53 -7.21
C GLU A 53 41.30 0.82 -5.73
N ALA A 54 41.48 2.10 -5.36
CA ALA A 54 41.68 2.53 -3.97
C ALA A 54 40.50 2.14 -3.08
N ILE A 55 39.27 2.43 -3.54
CA ILE A 55 38.05 2.08 -2.81
C ILE A 55 37.91 0.55 -2.72
N GLY A 56 38.17 -0.17 -3.81
CA GLY A 56 38.13 -1.63 -3.84
C GLY A 56 39.12 -2.25 -2.85
N LEU A 57 40.35 -1.75 -2.79
CA LEU A 57 41.37 -2.23 -1.86
C LEU A 57 40.90 -2.09 -0.41
N VAL A 58 40.35 -0.93 -0.04
CA VAL A 58 39.85 -0.70 1.33
C VAL A 58 38.65 -1.59 1.64
N MET A 59 37.69 -1.71 0.73
CA MET A 59 36.50 -2.55 0.91
C MET A 59 36.86 -4.03 1.10
N TYR A 60 37.75 -4.59 0.26
CA TYR A 60 38.08 -6.01 0.31
C TYR A 60 39.14 -6.39 1.35
N THR A 61 40.05 -5.47 1.72
CA THR A 61 41.12 -5.81 2.68
C THR A 61 40.77 -5.45 4.12
N ARG A 62 40.19 -4.27 4.36
CA ARG A 62 39.95 -3.75 5.72
C ARG A 62 38.51 -3.90 6.17
N TYR A 63 37.55 -3.86 5.23
CA TYR A 63 36.12 -3.82 5.54
C TYR A 63 35.33 -5.00 4.97
N VAL A 64 35.98 -6.15 4.76
CA VAL A 64 35.35 -7.36 4.19
C VAL A 64 34.08 -7.79 4.94
N TYR A 65 34.09 -7.70 6.27
CA TYR A 65 32.93 -8.02 7.10
C TYR A 65 31.71 -7.12 6.81
N PHE A 66 31.92 -5.81 6.62
CA PHE A 66 30.82 -4.90 6.27
C PHE A 66 30.28 -5.17 4.87
N PHE A 67 31.16 -5.58 3.94
CA PHE A 67 30.77 -5.99 2.60
C PHE A 67 29.89 -7.25 2.63
N GLU A 68 30.25 -8.25 3.44
CA GLU A 68 29.43 -9.46 3.63
C GLU A 68 28.06 -9.16 4.22
N VAL A 69 28.00 -8.31 5.26
CA VAL A 69 26.73 -7.88 5.86
C VAL A 69 25.87 -7.12 4.85
N ALA A 70 26.46 -6.24 4.03
CA ALA A 70 25.75 -5.57 2.95
C ALA A 70 25.19 -6.56 1.92
N GLY A 71 25.94 -7.63 1.60
CA GLY A 71 25.47 -8.73 0.77
C GLY A 71 24.26 -9.46 1.37
N MET A 72 24.29 -9.75 2.67
CA MET A 72 23.15 -10.34 3.38
C MET A 72 21.92 -9.43 3.35
N ILE A 73 22.10 -8.12 3.52
CA ILE A 73 21.02 -7.13 3.43
C ILE A 73 20.42 -7.12 2.02
N LEU A 74 21.25 -7.09 0.98
CA LEU A 74 20.80 -7.12 -0.41
C LEU A 74 20.01 -8.39 -0.74
N LEU A 75 20.48 -9.54 -0.24
CA LEU A 75 19.79 -10.82 -0.42
C LEU A 75 18.39 -10.79 0.22
N VAL A 76 18.32 -10.35 1.49
CA VAL A 76 17.05 -10.23 2.22
C VAL A 76 16.11 -9.24 1.53
N ALA A 77 16.64 -8.12 1.02
CA ALA A 77 15.85 -7.13 0.28
C ALA A 77 15.23 -7.71 -1.00
N MET A 78 15.99 -8.51 -1.76
CA MET A 78 15.47 -9.16 -2.97
C MET A 78 14.36 -10.17 -2.65
N ILE A 79 14.54 -10.98 -1.61
CA ILE A 79 13.51 -11.92 -1.14
C ILE A 79 12.26 -11.15 -0.66
N GLY A 80 12.46 -10.09 0.13
CA GLY A 80 11.38 -9.25 0.65
C GLY A 80 10.54 -8.63 -0.46
N ALA A 81 11.17 -8.11 -1.52
CA ALA A 81 10.47 -7.57 -2.68
C ALA A 81 9.63 -8.64 -3.40
N ILE A 82 10.17 -9.85 -3.62
CA ILE A 82 9.44 -10.94 -4.27
C ILE A 82 8.22 -11.35 -3.41
N VAL A 83 8.42 -11.60 -2.11
CA VAL A 83 7.34 -12.02 -1.21
C VAL A 83 6.25 -10.96 -1.10
N LEU A 84 6.61 -9.67 -1.10
CA LEU A 84 5.63 -8.58 -1.08
C LEU A 84 4.74 -8.56 -2.32
N THR A 85 5.26 -8.97 -3.48
CA THR A 85 4.48 -9.00 -4.72
C THR A 85 3.62 -10.26 -4.89
N LEU A 86 3.91 -11.34 -4.15
CA LEU A 86 3.14 -12.58 -4.21
C LEU A 86 1.81 -12.45 -3.46
N GLN A 87 0.88 -11.71 -4.05
CA GLN A 87 -0.48 -11.57 -3.53
C GLN A 87 -1.32 -12.80 -3.90
N HIS A 88 -1.59 -13.68 -2.93
CA HIS A 88 -2.61 -14.73 -3.10
C HIS A 88 -4.00 -14.08 -3.17
N LYS A 89 -4.61 -14.06 -4.36
CA LYS A 89 -6.02 -13.66 -4.52
C LYS A 89 -6.91 -14.78 -3.99
N ALA A 90 -7.28 -14.71 -2.71
CA ALA A 90 -8.12 -15.69 -2.02
C ALA A 90 -9.56 -15.80 -2.57
N ARG A 91 -9.98 -14.89 -3.46
CA ARG A 91 -11.33 -14.85 -4.03
C ARG A 91 -11.32 -14.99 -5.54
N VAL A 92 -10.70 -16.06 -6.04
CA VAL A 92 -11.08 -16.57 -7.36
C VAL A 92 -12.41 -17.29 -7.14
N LYS A 93 -13.53 -16.70 -7.60
CA LYS A 93 -14.80 -17.42 -7.71
C LYS A 93 -14.52 -18.62 -8.61
N ARG A 94 -14.30 -19.80 -8.03
CA ARG A 94 -14.20 -21.04 -8.80
C ARG A 94 -15.60 -21.33 -9.31
N GLN A 95 -15.84 -20.91 -10.54
CA GLN A 95 -17.05 -21.25 -11.25
C GLN A 95 -17.06 -22.76 -11.47
N VAL A 96 -18.02 -23.44 -10.85
CA VAL A 96 -18.29 -24.85 -11.14
C VAL A 96 -19.02 -24.88 -12.48
N ILE A 97 -18.34 -25.34 -13.53
CA ILE A 97 -18.88 -25.37 -14.90
C ILE A 97 -20.08 -26.33 -14.98
N ALA A 98 -20.08 -27.40 -14.17
CA ALA A 98 -21.19 -28.34 -14.09
C ALA A 98 -22.50 -27.65 -13.65
N ASP A 99 -22.46 -26.78 -12.64
CA ASP A 99 -23.64 -26.06 -12.15
C ASP A 99 -24.13 -24.99 -13.14
N GLN A 100 -23.23 -24.46 -13.98
CA GLN A 100 -23.60 -23.51 -15.03
C GLN A 100 -24.20 -24.19 -16.25
N ASN A 101 -23.71 -25.37 -16.61
CA ASN A 101 -24.21 -26.14 -17.75
C ASN A 101 -25.53 -26.88 -17.42
N ALA A 102 -25.75 -27.23 -16.14
CA ALA A 102 -27.00 -27.82 -15.68
C ALA A 102 -28.12 -26.78 -15.46
N ARG A 103 -27.88 -25.50 -15.74
CA ARG A 103 -28.87 -24.43 -15.53
C ARG A 103 -29.95 -24.51 -16.60
N THR A 104 -31.13 -24.99 -16.22
CA THR A 104 -32.30 -25.06 -17.11
C THR A 104 -33.00 -23.69 -17.21
N PRO A 105 -33.65 -23.36 -18.35
CA PRO A 105 -34.35 -22.09 -18.56
C PRO A 105 -35.40 -21.76 -17.49
N ALA A 106 -36.00 -22.80 -16.90
CA ALA A 106 -36.98 -22.69 -15.81
C ALA A 106 -36.39 -22.13 -14.50
N MET A 107 -35.07 -22.25 -14.28
CA MET A 107 -34.39 -21.64 -13.12
C MET A 107 -33.87 -20.21 -13.40
N ALA A 108 -33.95 -19.75 -14.65
CA ALA A 108 -33.40 -18.47 -15.08
C ALA A 108 -34.46 -17.37 -15.24
N MET A 109 -35.72 -17.74 -15.52
CA MET A 109 -36.81 -16.79 -15.68
C MET A 109 -38.08 -17.29 -14.99
N GLU A 110 -38.61 -16.45 -14.11
CA GLU A 110 -39.99 -16.57 -13.61
C GLU A 110 -40.89 -15.71 -14.50
N VAL A 111 -41.72 -16.36 -15.33
CA VAL A 111 -42.63 -15.66 -16.24
C VAL A 111 -43.85 -15.20 -15.44
N VAL A 112 -43.74 -14.02 -14.83
CA VAL A 112 -44.87 -13.34 -14.21
C VAL A 112 -45.77 -12.81 -15.33
N LYS A 113 -46.94 -13.43 -15.52
CA LYS A 113 -47.99 -12.92 -16.42
C LYS A 113 -48.66 -11.70 -15.80
N VAL A 114 -48.19 -10.52 -16.16
CA VAL A 114 -48.91 -9.27 -15.93
C VAL A 114 -50.00 -9.09 -16.98
N ARG A 115 -51.23 -8.78 -16.51
CA ARG A 115 -52.37 -8.46 -17.37
C ARG A 115 -52.06 -7.14 -18.09
N SER A 116 -52.11 -7.16 -19.42
CA SER A 116 -51.71 -6.02 -20.28
C SER A 116 -52.44 -4.74 -19.84
N GLY A 117 -51.68 -3.73 -19.40
CA GLY A 117 -52.19 -2.43 -18.93
C GLY A 117 -51.88 -2.07 -17.48
N GLN A 118 -51.36 -2.97 -16.63
CA GLN A 118 -50.91 -2.62 -15.28
C GLN A 118 -49.39 -2.55 -15.20
N GLY A 119 -48.85 -1.33 -15.17
CA GLY A 119 -47.45 -1.10 -14.79
C GLY A 119 -47.21 -1.58 -13.35
N LEU A 120 -45.99 -2.05 -13.09
CA LEU A 120 -45.49 -2.57 -11.80
C LEU A 120 -45.42 -1.51 -10.66
N GLY A 121 -46.31 -0.52 -10.65
CA GLY A 121 -46.32 0.59 -9.69
C GLY A 121 -47.67 0.87 -9.02
N SER A 122 -48.80 0.30 -9.46
CA SER A 122 -50.11 0.66 -8.88
C SER A 122 -50.58 -0.24 -7.74
N ASN A 123 -50.09 -1.49 -7.63
CA ASN A 123 -50.58 -2.44 -6.63
C ASN A 123 -49.89 -2.33 -5.26
N MET A 124 -49.08 -1.28 -5.04
CA MET A 124 -48.47 -0.97 -3.74
C MET A 124 -48.98 0.36 -3.12
N ILE A 125 -49.93 1.07 -3.73
CA ILE A 125 -50.44 2.37 -3.21
C ILE A 125 -51.98 2.51 -3.31
N GLY A 126 -52.76 1.44 -3.17
CA GLY A 126 -54.21 1.63 -3.05
C GLY A 126 -55.03 0.36 -2.92
N GLY A 127 -55.59 0.12 -1.73
CA GLY A 127 -56.58 -0.95 -1.56
C GLY A 127 -56.92 -1.28 -0.11
N GLY A 128 -57.66 -0.40 0.57
CA GLY A 128 -58.32 -0.67 1.84
C GLY A 128 -58.67 0.67 2.50
N THR A 129 -59.91 1.08 2.70
CA THR A 129 -61.18 0.35 2.78
C THR A 129 -62.31 1.35 2.58
N ALA A 130 -63.22 1.09 1.64
CA ALA A 130 -64.52 1.78 1.58
C ALA A 130 -65.62 0.75 1.36
N THR A 131 -66.46 0.64 2.40
CA THR A 131 -67.93 0.52 2.33
C THR A 131 -68.54 -0.70 1.67
N ASN A 132 -69.19 -1.52 2.51
CA ASN A 132 -70.65 -1.68 2.58
C ASN A 132 -71.02 -3.15 2.72
N ASP A 133 -71.69 -3.50 3.82
CA ASP A 133 -72.85 -4.40 3.79
C ASP A 133 -73.63 -4.23 5.09
N SER A 134 -74.79 -3.58 4.96
CA SER A 134 -75.88 -3.72 5.91
C SER A 134 -76.52 -5.09 5.71
N LEU A 135 -76.71 -5.86 6.78
CA LEU A 135 -77.80 -6.83 6.94
C LEU A 135 -77.75 -7.42 8.35
N GLY A 136 -78.89 -7.39 9.05
CA GLY A 136 -79.18 -8.28 10.16
C GLY A 136 -79.23 -7.60 11.54
N GLY A 137 -80.42 -7.12 11.91
CA GLY A 137 -80.75 -6.92 13.31
C GLY A 137 -80.83 -8.25 14.05
N ASN A 138 -80.35 -8.25 15.29
CA ASN A 138 -80.87 -9.05 16.40
C ASN A 138 -80.43 -8.38 17.71
N SER A 139 -81.33 -8.45 18.71
CA SER A 139 -81.35 -7.86 20.06
C SER A 139 -81.36 -6.34 20.16
#